data_AF-A0A1Y2R9X4-F1
#
_entry.id   AF-A0A1Y2R9X4-F1
#
_cell.length_a   1.000
_cell.length_b   1.000
_cell.length_c   1.000
_cell.angle_alpha   90.00
_cell.angle_beta   90.00
_cell.angle_gamma   90.00
#
_symmetry.space_group_name_H-M   'P 1'
#
loop_
_entity.id
_entity.type
_entity.pdbx_description
1 polymer ?
#
loop_
_entity_poly.entity_id
_entity_poly.type
_entity_poly.pdbx_seq_one_letter_code
_entity_poly.pdbx_strand_id
1 'polypeptide(L)'
;MYTYLKKFVFLALLIPALAHSQDKNVIIRVVQDNESSRLDNFETNLLLKRSSFKFQILLNNVEGVYVFASVRDSVYRFTENSPIRDFEYLNLLELRDGDKNNTNRELNLSETGWSYWFYKDSADWHSFNRKSVGLGEIGIVCTKAIRQFYDVPNNKVLKMRNMETPLYLYFVAVKEFDKDGKPLTELMRRKVRIEWTDED
;
A
#
# COMPACT_ATOMS: atom_id res chain seq x y z
N MET A 1 -10.84 -72.81 5.18
CA MET A 1 -9.40 -72.62 4.90
C MET A 1 -9.27 -71.31 4.13
N TYR A 2 -8.62 -70.31 4.73
CA TYR A 2 -8.55 -68.93 4.25
C TYR A 2 -7.71 -68.80 2.98
N THR A 3 -8.20 -68.08 1.96
CA THR A 3 -7.30 -67.45 0.98
C THR A 3 -7.85 -66.10 0.48
N TYR A 4 -7.01 -65.09 0.66
CA TYR A 4 -7.16 -63.67 0.38
C TYR A 4 -7.54 -63.34 -1.07
N LEU A 5 -8.55 -62.48 -1.26
CA LEU A 5 -8.59 -61.61 -2.44
C LEU A 5 -8.54 -60.15 -1.96
N LYS A 6 -7.35 -59.58 -2.10
CA LYS A 6 -7.01 -58.22 -1.68
C LYS A 6 -7.68 -57.20 -2.59
N LYS A 7 -8.38 -56.27 -1.92
CA LYS A 7 -8.80 -54.91 -2.29
C LYS A 7 -8.16 -54.38 -3.59
N PHE A 8 -8.99 -54.18 -4.61
CA PHE A 8 -8.64 -53.36 -5.76
C PHE A 8 -8.67 -51.87 -5.37
N VAL A 9 -7.49 -51.29 -5.51
CA VAL A 9 -7.09 -49.89 -5.59
C VAL A 9 -8.24 -48.95 -6.01
N PHE A 10 -8.76 -48.17 -5.05
CA PHE A 10 -9.45 -46.93 -5.39
C PHE A 10 -8.36 -45.91 -5.72
N LEU A 11 -8.26 -45.62 -7.02
CA LEU A 11 -7.33 -44.70 -7.63
C LEU A 11 -7.44 -43.32 -6.95
N ALA A 12 -6.38 -42.93 -6.26
CA ALA A 12 -6.18 -41.60 -5.71
C ALA A 12 -6.06 -40.59 -6.86
N LEU A 13 -7.18 -40.01 -7.28
CA LEU A 13 -7.23 -38.80 -8.11
C LEU A 13 -7.97 -37.70 -7.35
N LEU A 14 -7.42 -37.35 -6.20
CA LEU A 14 -7.61 -36.04 -5.61
C LEU A 14 -6.22 -35.56 -5.23
N ILE A 15 -5.49 -35.11 -6.25
CA ILE A 15 -4.39 -34.17 -6.04
C ILE A 15 -5.05 -33.01 -5.29
N PRO A 16 -4.70 -32.76 -4.01
CA PRO A 16 -5.16 -31.52 -3.39
C PRO A 16 -4.63 -30.42 -4.29
N ALA A 17 -5.54 -29.59 -4.81
CA ALA A 17 -5.18 -28.34 -5.43
C ALA A 17 -4.12 -27.71 -4.53
N LEU A 18 -2.91 -27.54 -5.08
CA LEU A 18 -1.89 -26.73 -4.44
C LEU A 18 -2.55 -25.37 -4.28
N ALA A 19 -3.12 -25.14 -3.10
CA ALA A 19 -3.49 -23.82 -2.66
C ALA A 19 -2.16 -23.08 -2.62
N HIS A 20 -1.85 -22.38 -3.70
CA HIS A 20 -0.93 -21.27 -3.62
C HIS A 20 -1.57 -20.30 -2.63
N SER A 21 -1.20 -20.44 -1.35
CA SER A 21 -1.18 -19.28 -0.47
C SER A 21 -0.26 -18.30 -1.18
N GLN A 22 -0.85 -17.37 -1.93
CA GLN A 22 -0.11 -16.18 -2.32
C GLN A 22 0.14 -15.48 -1.00
N ASP A 23 1.30 -15.72 -0.40
CA ASP A 23 1.76 -14.93 0.73
C ASP A 23 1.87 -13.50 0.22
N LYS A 24 0.83 -12.72 0.51
CA LYS A 24 0.76 -11.33 0.09
C LYS A 24 1.75 -10.56 0.94
N ASN A 25 2.93 -10.35 0.38
CA ASN A 25 4.02 -9.58 1.00
C ASN A 25 3.59 -8.17 1.42
N VAL A 26 2.58 -7.59 0.75
CA VAL A 26 1.99 -6.31 1.13
C VAL A 26 0.47 -6.36 1.06
N ILE A 27 -0.20 -5.86 2.11
CA ILE A 27 -1.66 -5.63 2.12
C ILE A 27 -1.92 -4.20 2.53
N ILE A 28 -2.70 -3.47 1.75
CA ILE A 28 -3.10 -2.10 2.05
C ILE A 28 -4.61 -2.05 2.31
N ARG A 29 -5.00 -1.41 3.41
CA ARG A 29 -6.39 -1.12 3.76
C ARG A 29 -6.56 0.37 4.01
N VAL A 30 -7.68 0.92 3.57
CA VAL A 30 -8.15 2.25 3.95
C VAL A 30 -9.23 2.08 5.01
N VAL A 31 -9.16 2.84 6.10
CA VAL A 31 -10.11 2.74 7.21
C VAL A 31 -10.62 4.12 7.61
N GLN A 32 -11.93 4.27 7.71
CA GLN A 32 -12.64 5.46 8.22
C GLN A 32 -13.89 4.99 8.99
N ASP A 33 -14.18 5.57 10.15
CA ASP A 33 -15.39 5.30 10.95
C ASP A 33 -15.71 3.80 11.20
N ASN A 34 -14.66 2.98 11.40
CA ASN A 34 -14.71 1.52 11.57
C ASN A 34 -14.99 0.70 10.30
N GLU A 35 -15.26 1.35 9.18
CA GLU A 35 -15.28 0.70 7.88
C GLU A 35 -13.86 0.50 7.36
N SER A 36 -13.60 -0.66 6.76
CA SER A 36 -12.30 -0.97 6.19
C SER A 36 -12.43 -1.49 4.76
N SER A 37 -11.75 -0.84 3.82
CA SER A 37 -11.70 -1.24 2.41
C SER A 37 -10.31 -1.73 2.09
N ARG A 38 -10.21 -2.98 1.63
CA ARG A 38 -8.94 -3.57 1.20
C ARG A 38 -8.67 -3.29 -0.27
N LEU A 39 -7.45 -2.93 -0.61
CA LEU A 39 -7.02 -2.63 -1.97
C LEU A 39 -6.57 -3.91 -2.71
N ASP A 40 -7.50 -4.84 -2.93
CA ASP A 40 -7.16 -6.14 -3.55
C ASP A 40 -7.02 -6.05 -5.08
N ASN A 41 -7.79 -5.19 -5.73
CA ASN A 41 -7.78 -4.99 -7.19
C ASN A 41 -6.75 -3.94 -7.61
N PHE A 42 -6.26 -4.02 -8.85
CA PHE A 42 -5.37 -2.98 -9.42
C PHE A 42 -5.92 -1.58 -9.23
N GLU A 43 -7.23 -1.38 -9.38
CA GLU A 43 -7.91 -0.11 -9.18
C GLU A 43 -9.05 -0.26 -8.18
N THR A 44 -9.12 0.67 -7.22
CA THR A 44 -10.19 0.74 -6.22
C THR A 44 -10.74 2.16 -6.16
N ASN A 45 -12.06 2.31 -6.27
CA ASN A 45 -12.76 3.56 -6.03
C ASN A 45 -13.36 3.52 -4.62
N LEU A 46 -13.11 4.54 -3.82
CA LEU A 46 -13.61 4.68 -2.46
C LEU A 46 -14.39 5.98 -2.35
N LEU A 47 -15.48 5.95 -1.61
CA LEU A 47 -16.21 7.13 -1.18
C LEU A 47 -15.95 7.31 0.32
N LEU A 48 -15.31 8.40 0.70
CA LEU A 48 -14.96 8.69 2.09
C LEU A 48 -15.56 10.04 2.51
N LYS A 49 -15.85 10.20 3.80
CA LYS A 49 -16.18 11.50 4.39
C LYS A 49 -14.97 12.41 4.35
N ARG A 50 -15.18 13.73 4.36
CA ARG A 50 -14.12 14.75 4.49
C ARG A 50 -13.57 14.85 5.92
N SER A 51 -13.31 13.69 6.53
CA SER A 51 -12.83 13.50 7.89
C SER A 51 -11.62 12.57 7.89
N SER A 52 -10.90 12.53 9.01
CA SER A 52 -9.67 11.76 9.09
C SER A 52 -9.86 10.28 8.76
N PHE A 53 -8.96 9.74 7.95
CA PHE A 53 -8.90 8.32 7.62
C PHE A 53 -7.48 7.80 7.88
N LYS A 54 -7.28 6.49 7.73
CA LYS A 54 -5.97 5.87 7.94
C LYS A 54 -5.70 4.77 6.92
N PHE A 55 -4.45 4.68 6.49
CA PHE A 55 -3.94 3.50 5.81
C PHE A 55 -3.41 2.52 6.85
N GLN A 56 -3.84 1.26 6.78
CA GLN A 56 -3.21 0.16 7.48
C GLN A 56 -2.49 -0.70 6.45
N ILE A 57 -1.18 -0.86 6.64
CA ILE A 57 -0.30 -1.55 5.70
C ILE A 57 0.36 -2.70 6.43
N LEU A 58 0.08 -3.92 5.98
CA LEU A 58 0.89 -5.09 6.34
C LEU A 58 2.12 -5.09 5.43
N LEU A 59 3.30 -5.13 6.04
CA LEU A 59 4.59 -5.31 5.39
C LEU A 59 5.15 -6.66 5.83
N ASN A 60 5.34 -7.58 4.88
CA ASN A 60 5.97 -8.87 5.08
C ASN A 60 7.15 -9.02 4.12
N ASN A 61 8.35 -9.18 4.68
CA ASN A 61 9.61 -9.25 3.94
C ASN A 61 9.85 -8.09 2.96
N VAL A 62 9.27 -6.92 3.26
CA VAL A 62 9.54 -5.66 2.55
C VAL A 62 9.65 -4.51 3.55
N GLU A 63 10.50 -3.53 3.25
CA GLU A 63 10.71 -2.39 4.15
C GLU A 63 9.63 -1.30 3.98
N GLY A 64 8.95 -1.22 2.84
CA GLY A 64 8.00 -0.14 2.60
C GLY A 64 7.28 -0.16 1.25
N VAL A 65 6.57 0.92 1.00
CA VAL A 65 5.81 1.16 -0.25
C VAL A 65 6.04 2.59 -0.74
N TYR A 66 6.23 2.75 -2.05
CA TYR A 66 6.18 4.05 -2.70
C TYR A 66 4.72 4.46 -2.90
N VAL A 67 4.42 5.71 -2.61
CA VAL A 67 3.08 6.30 -2.70
C VAL A 67 3.16 7.63 -3.43
N PHE A 68 2.60 7.64 -4.63
CA PHE A 68 2.27 8.87 -5.31
C PHE A 68 0.85 9.28 -4.91
N ALA A 69 0.64 10.55 -4.59
CA ALA A 69 -0.68 11.09 -4.33
C ALA A 69 -0.83 12.46 -4.98
N SER A 70 -1.96 12.68 -5.67
CA SER A 70 -2.27 13.92 -6.37
C SER A 70 -3.78 14.16 -6.40
N VAL A 71 -4.16 15.41 -6.62
CA VAL A 71 -5.54 15.81 -6.95
C VAL A 71 -5.82 15.76 -8.45
N ARG A 72 -4.79 15.49 -9.26
CA ARG A 72 -4.90 15.26 -10.70
C ARG A 72 -4.93 13.76 -11.01
N ASP A 73 -5.63 13.41 -12.07
CA ASP A 73 -5.81 12.04 -12.54
C ASP A 73 -4.62 11.48 -13.35
N SER A 74 -3.48 12.16 -13.37
CA SER A 74 -2.33 11.84 -14.23
C SER A 74 -1.84 10.40 -14.04
N VAL A 75 -1.89 9.88 -12.81
CA VAL A 75 -1.53 8.49 -12.48
C VAL A 75 -2.53 7.45 -12.96
N TYR A 76 -3.75 7.85 -13.31
CA TYR A 76 -4.75 6.93 -13.84
C TYR A 76 -4.50 6.51 -15.29
N ARG A 77 -3.57 7.16 -15.99
CA ARG A 77 -3.18 6.80 -17.36
C ARG A 77 -2.37 5.50 -17.46
N PHE A 78 -1.78 5.03 -16.36
CA PHE A 78 -0.99 3.80 -16.34
C PHE A 78 -1.90 2.56 -16.22
N THR A 79 -1.72 1.55 -17.07
CA THR A 79 -2.46 0.28 -16.89
C THR A 79 -1.73 -0.64 -15.91
N GLU A 80 -2.36 -1.74 -15.50
CA GLU A 80 -1.74 -2.75 -14.64
C GLU A 80 -0.42 -3.28 -15.21
N ASN A 81 -0.35 -3.42 -16.54
CA ASN A 81 0.80 -4.01 -17.23
C ASN A 81 1.71 -2.96 -17.92
N SER A 82 1.38 -1.67 -17.81
CA SER A 82 2.24 -0.62 -18.37
C SER A 82 3.54 -0.50 -17.59
N PRO A 83 4.69 -0.20 -18.22
CA PRO A 83 5.88 0.13 -17.47
C PRO A 83 5.62 1.35 -16.57
N ILE A 84 6.05 1.28 -15.31
CA ILE A 84 6.08 2.45 -14.43
C ILE A 84 7.23 3.32 -14.94
N ARG A 85 6.89 4.53 -15.40
CA ARG A 85 7.89 5.49 -15.85
C ARG A 85 8.85 5.80 -14.71
N ASP A 86 10.15 5.82 -15.04
CA ASP A 86 11.23 6.14 -14.09
C ASP A 86 11.20 5.24 -12.83
N PHE A 87 10.67 4.02 -12.94
CA PHE A 87 10.62 3.05 -11.83
C PHE A 87 12.00 2.90 -11.18
N GLU A 88 13.01 2.75 -12.02
CA GLU A 88 14.40 2.56 -11.62
C GLU A 88 15.00 3.79 -10.89
N TYR A 89 14.32 4.95 -10.94
CA TYR A 89 14.73 6.20 -10.30
C TYR A 89 13.79 6.63 -9.17
N LEU A 90 12.90 5.76 -8.69
CA LEU A 90 11.93 6.11 -7.64
C LEU A 90 12.59 6.67 -6.37
N ASN A 91 13.78 6.16 -6.01
CA ASN A 91 14.58 6.68 -4.90
C ASN A 91 15.05 8.14 -5.11
N LEU A 92 15.31 8.55 -6.36
CA LEU A 92 15.68 9.93 -6.70
C LEU A 92 14.47 10.87 -6.75
N LEU A 93 13.27 10.31 -6.96
CA LEU A 93 12.00 11.04 -6.99
C LEU A 93 11.32 11.10 -5.62
N GLU A 94 11.97 10.56 -4.58
CA GLU A 94 11.43 10.54 -3.24
C GLU A 94 11.33 11.95 -2.67
N LEU A 95 10.13 12.30 -2.21
CA LEU A 95 9.86 13.50 -1.44
C LEU A 95 10.56 13.36 -0.09
N ARG A 96 11.35 14.37 0.28
CA ARG A 96 11.94 14.44 1.61
C ARG A 96 10.83 14.59 2.64
N ASP A 97 10.51 13.52 3.35
CA ASP A 97 9.58 13.55 4.48
C ASP A 97 10.33 14.03 5.75
N GLY A 98 10.03 15.24 6.19
CA GLY A 98 10.55 15.79 7.44
C GLY A 98 9.80 15.32 8.68
N ASP A 99 8.63 14.69 8.53
CA ASP A 99 7.76 14.30 9.62
C ASP A 99 8.07 12.87 10.12
N LYS A 100 8.96 12.80 11.11
CA LYS A 100 9.33 11.55 11.75
C LYS A 100 8.14 10.95 12.50
N ASN A 101 7.72 9.74 12.12
CA ASN A 101 6.65 8.98 12.75
C ASN A 101 5.23 9.55 12.54
N ASN A 102 5.00 10.24 11.42
CA ASN A 102 3.69 10.75 10.99
C ASN A 102 2.98 11.58 12.08
N THR A 103 3.71 12.48 12.73
CA THR A 103 3.19 13.30 13.82
C THR A 103 2.21 14.37 13.32
N ASN A 104 2.44 14.91 12.13
CA ASN A 104 1.56 15.88 11.47
C ASN A 104 0.31 15.21 10.89
N ARG A 105 0.34 13.89 10.70
CA ARG A 105 -0.75 13.09 10.09
C ARG A 105 -1.12 13.62 8.71
N GLU A 106 -0.09 13.74 7.89
CA GLU A 106 -0.15 14.45 6.62
C GLU A 106 0.10 13.50 5.45
N LEU A 107 -0.60 13.76 4.35
CA LEU A 107 -0.35 13.13 3.06
C LEU A 107 0.23 14.16 2.10
N ASN A 108 1.43 13.91 1.58
CA ASN A 108 2.02 14.73 0.55
C ASN A 108 1.26 14.59 -0.77
N LEU A 109 0.82 15.70 -1.32
CA LEU A 109 0.28 15.84 -2.66
C LEU A 109 1.36 16.39 -3.57
N SER A 110 1.65 15.68 -4.65
CA SER A 110 2.69 16.04 -5.60
C SER A 110 2.23 15.80 -7.03
N GLU A 111 2.92 16.46 -7.96
CA GLU A 111 2.73 16.26 -9.39
C GLU A 111 3.84 15.37 -9.98
N THR A 112 4.96 15.20 -9.27
CA THR A 112 6.16 14.53 -9.79
C THR A 112 6.84 13.61 -8.77
N GLY A 113 6.73 13.92 -7.48
CA GLY A 113 7.46 13.20 -6.43
C GLY A 113 6.63 12.10 -5.76
N TRP A 114 7.35 11.14 -5.18
CA TRP A 114 6.80 9.98 -4.47
C TRP A 114 7.10 10.07 -2.98
N SER A 115 6.16 9.70 -2.12
CA SER A 115 6.50 9.42 -0.72
C SER A 115 6.94 7.97 -0.58
N TYR A 116 8.03 7.68 0.11
CA TYR A 116 8.34 6.31 0.52
C TYR A 116 7.87 6.08 1.96
N TRP A 117 6.88 5.20 2.13
CA TRP A 117 6.38 4.83 3.45
C TRP A 117 7.05 3.55 3.91
N PHE A 118 8.07 3.70 4.75
CA PHE A 118 8.87 2.58 5.24
C PHE A 118 8.70 2.34 6.73
N TYR A 119 9.03 1.12 7.14
CA TYR A 119 9.22 0.71 8.52
C TYR A 119 10.47 -0.15 8.62
N LYS A 120 11.31 0.17 9.61
CA LYS A 120 12.46 -0.66 9.97
C LYS A 120 12.65 -0.59 11.48
N ASP A 121 12.72 -1.75 12.13
CA ASP A 121 12.81 -1.83 13.59
C ASP A 121 14.09 -1.18 14.13
N SER A 122 15.17 -1.21 13.34
CA SER A 122 16.46 -0.62 13.69
C SER A 122 16.58 0.87 13.38
N ALA A 123 15.55 1.52 12.84
CA ALA A 123 15.60 2.92 12.45
C ALA A 123 15.06 3.83 13.57
N ASP A 124 15.72 4.97 13.80
CA ASP A 124 15.28 5.98 14.78
C ASP A 124 13.93 6.63 14.41
N TRP A 125 13.50 6.47 13.16
CA TRP A 125 12.25 7.01 12.64
C TRP A 125 11.73 6.17 11.48
N HIS A 126 10.43 6.29 11.23
CA HIS A 126 9.76 5.69 10.07
C HIS A 126 8.58 6.57 9.62
N SER A 127 8.02 6.30 8.44
CA SER A 127 6.98 7.17 7.83
C SER A 127 5.56 6.95 8.40
N PHE A 128 5.38 5.93 9.24
CA PHE A 128 4.10 5.56 9.87
C PHE A 128 3.90 6.17 11.25
N ASN A 129 2.71 6.09 11.81
CA ASN A 129 2.44 6.41 13.21
C ASN A 129 3.34 5.56 14.13
N ARG A 130 3.83 6.14 15.23
CA ARG A 130 4.76 5.50 16.19
C ARG A 130 4.39 4.08 16.64
N LYS A 131 3.09 3.74 16.71
CA LYS A 131 2.65 2.40 17.08
C LYS A 131 2.51 1.53 15.82
N SER A 132 3.28 0.46 15.78
CA SER A 132 3.15 -0.66 14.85
C SER A 132 2.72 -1.92 15.62
N VAL A 133 2.21 -2.93 14.90
CA VAL A 133 1.78 -4.21 15.48
C VAL A 133 2.48 -5.34 14.74
N GLY A 134 3.43 -6.00 15.41
CA GLY A 134 4.07 -7.20 14.88
C GLY A 134 3.12 -8.40 14.93
N LEU A 135 3.11 -9.20 13.86
CA LEU A 135 2.30 -10.42 13.72
C LEU A 135 3.18 -11.68 13.54
N GLY A 136 4.40 -11.65 14.08
CA GLY A 136 5.38 -12.74 13.91
C GLY A 136 5.78 -12.90 12.45
N GLU A 137 5.72 -14.13 11.94
CA GLU A 137 6.09 -14.48 10.56
C GLU A 137 5.18 -13.87 9.49
N ILE A 138 3.99 -13.38 9.86
CA ILE A 138 3.06 -12.73 8.94
C ILE A 138 3.54 -11.31 8.57
N GLY A 139 4.47 -10.74 9.34
CA GLY A 139 5.03 -9.41 9.14
C GLY A 139 4.53 -8.39 10.15
N ILE A 140 4.54 -7.11 9.76
CA ILE A 140 4.20 -5.98 10.63
C ILE A 140 3.08 -5.14 10.05
N VAL A 141 2.09 -4.79 10.88
CA VAL A 141 1.03 -3.85 10.52
C VAL A 141 1.41 -2.46 10.97
N CYS A 142 1.58 -1.58 10.00
CA CYS A 142 1.87 -0.17 10.18
C CYS A 142 0.63 0.66 9.89
N THR A 143 0.44 1.76 10.61
CA THR A 143 -0.69 2.68 10.38
C THR A 143 -0.17 4.04 9.96
N LYS A 144 -0.70 4.62 8.88
CA LYS A 144 -0.52 6.03 8.51
C LYS A 144 -1.85 6.76 8.60
N ALA A 145 -2.06 7.51 9.67
CA ALA A 145 -3.25 8.33 9.87
C ALA A 145 -3.13 9.64 9.10
N ILE A 146 -4.18 10.03 8.39
CA ILE A 146 -4.24 11.25 7.58
C ILE A 146 -5.34 12.16 8.14
N ARG A 147 -5.01 13.42 8.43
CA ARG A 147 -5.94 14.47 8.87
C ARG A 147 -5.89 15.72 8.00
N GLN A 148 -4.81 15.86 7.24
CA GLN A 148 -4.56 16.99 6.35
C GLN A 148 -3.67 16.54 5.20
N PHE A 149 -3.53 17.43 4.22
CA PHE A 149 -2.68 17.21 3.05
C PHE A 149 -1.60 18.28 3.00
N TYR A 150 -0.41 17.92 2.52
CA TYR A 150 0.63 18.86 2.17
C TYR A 150 0.66 19.06 0.66
N ASP A 151 0.34 20.24 0.18
CA ASP A 151 0.53 20.60 -1.21
C ASP A 151 2.02 20.94 -1.42
N VAL A 152 2.79 19.95 -1.88
CA VAL A 152 4.24 20.07 -2.08
C VAL A 152 4.58 21.19 -3.08
N PRO A 153 3.93 21.27 -4.27
CA PRO A 153 4.20 22.35 -5.23
C PRO A 153 4.02 23.76 -4.66
N ASN A 154 3.00 23.95 -3.82
CA ASN A 154 2.67 25.26 -3.26
C ASN A 154 3.18 25.48 -1.83
N ASN A 155 3.88 24.50 -1.26
CA ASN A 155 4.45 24.52 0.09
C ASN A 155 3.42 24.95 1.16
N LYS A 156 2.23 24.34 1.14
CA LYS A 156 1.12 24.70 2.05
C LYS A 156 0.35 23.49 2.56
N VAL A 157 -0.17 23.62 3.77
CA VAL A 157 -1.10 22.64 4.36
C VAL A 157 -2.52 22.91 3.85
N LEU A 158 -3.17 21.86 3.34
CA LEU A 158 -4.57 21.85 2.96
C LEU A 158 -5.38 21.05 3.98
N LYS A 159 -6.43 21.68 4.53
CA LYS A 159 -7.33 21.02 5.47
C LYS A 159 -8.24 20.06 4.73
N MET A 160 -8.41 18.84 5.27
CA MET A 160 -9.21 17.78 4.67
C MET A 160 -10.67 18.18 4.40
N ARG A 161 -11.27 18.95 5.32
CA ARG A 161 -12.63 19.49 5.16
C ARG A 161 -12.81 20.40 3.94
N ASN A 162 -11.72 20.94 3.39
CA ASN A 162 -11.73 21.83 2.24
C ASN A 162 -11.43 21.10 0.93
N MET A 163 -11.36 19.75 0.93
CA MET A 163 -11.09 18.98 -0.27
C MET A 163 -12.35 18.85 -1.13
N GLU A 164 -12.34 19.52 -2.28
CA GLU A 164 -13.43 19.44 -3.26
C GLU A 164 -13.12 18.45 -4.38
N THR A 165 -11.85 18.28 -4.72
CA THR A 165 -11.40 17.41 -5.81
C THR A 165 -11.13 15.98 -5.31
N PRO A 166 -11.39 14.95 -6.12
CA PRO A 166 -10.98 13.59 -5.80
C PRO A 166 -9.47 13.50 -5.55
N LEU A 167 -9.09 12.55 -4.70
CA LEU A 167 -7.71 12.22 -4.41
C LEU A 167 -7.33 10.94 -5.15
N TYR A 168 -6.26 11.01 -5.93
CA TYR A 168 -5.72 9.89 -6.70
C TYR A 168 -4.43 9.44 -6.05
N LEU A 169 -4.36 8.17 -5.65
CA LEU A 169 -3.17 7.54 -5.11
C LEU A 169 -2.70 6.40 -6.01
N TYR A 170 -1.39 6.23 -6.07
CA TYR A 170 -0.76 5.11 -6.74
C TYR A 170 0.35 4.53 -5.86
N PHE A 171 0.17 3.28 -5.47
CA PHE A 171 1.06 2.53 -4.59
C PHE A 171 1.91 1.59 -5.42
N VAL A 172 3.19 1.51 -5.08
CA VAL A 172 4.15 0.56 -5.67
C VAL A 172 4.97 -0.06 -4.54
N ALA A 173 4.92 -1.38 -4.41
CA ALA A 173 5.80 -2.16 -3.56
C ALA A 173 6.91 -2.76 -4.41
N VAL A 174 8.14 -2.74 -3.90
CA VAL A 174 9.33 -3.25 -4.58
C VAL A 174 9.76 -4.53 -3.88
N LYS A 175 10.06 -5.57 -4.66
CA LYS A 175 10.51 -6.86 -4.15
C LYS A 175 12.00 -6.85 -3.84
N GLU A 176 12.78 -6.28 -4.75
CA GLU A 176 14.24 -6.37 -4.76
C GLU A 176 14.83 -5.01 -5.15
N PHE A 177 15.87 -4.61 -4.43
CA PHE A 177 16.68 -3.45 -4.71
C PHE A 177 18.12 -3.88 -5.01
N ASP A 178 18.85 -3.09 -5.80
CA ASP A 178 20.31 -3.26 -5.90
C ASP A 178 21.03 -2.69 -4.67
N LYS A 179 22.36 -2.83 -4.68
CA LYS A 179 23.25 -2.34 -3.61
C LYS A 179 23.19 -0.82 -3.40
N ASP A 180 22.74 -0.06 -4.39
CA ASP A 180 22.68 1.40 -4.39
C ASP A 180 21.26 1.90 -4.07
N GLY A 181 20.35 0.98 -3.68
CA GLY A 181 18.97 1.28 -3.32
C GLY A 181 18.06 1.51 -4.54
N LYS A 182 18.49 1.11 -5.74
CA LYS A 182 17.70 1.19 -6.96
C LYS A 182 16.69 0.05 -6.99
N PRO A 183 15.39 0.31 -7.24
CA PRO A 183 14.41 -0.76 -7.34
C PRO A 183 14.64 -1.57 -8.62
N LEU A 184 14.64 -2.90 -8.50
CA LEU A 184 14.88 -3.84 -9.60
C LEU A 184 13.61 -4.51 -10.07
N THR A 185 12.82 -5.03 -9.12
CA THR A 185 11.62 -5.82 -9.42
C THR A 185 10.43 -5.29 -8.65
N GLU A 186 9.35 -5.00 -9.36
CA GLU A 186 8.06 -4.68 -8.76
C GLU A 186 7.46 -5.92 -8.09
N LEU A 187 6.95 -5.74 -6.87
CA LEU A 187 6.17 -6.75 -6.15
C LEU A 187 4.67 -6.57 -6.37
N MET A 188 4.20 -5.32 -6.35
CA MET A 188 2.78 -4.98 -6.44
C MET A 188 2.59 -3.51 -6.81
N ARG A 189 1.51 -3.21 -7.53
CA ARG A 189 1.00 -1.86 -7.76
C ARG A 189 -0.50 -1.76 -7.49
N ARG A 190 -0.97 -0.63 -6.96
CA ARG A 190 -2.41 -0.37 -6.71
C ARG A 190 -2.76 1.09 -6.94
N LYS A 191 -3.90 1.35 -7.56
CA LYS A 191 -4.52 2.67 -7.68
C LYS A 191 -5.69 2.79 -6.73
N VAL A 192 -5.82 3.97 -6.15
CA VAL A 192 -6.99 4.34 -5.35
C VAL A 192 -7.48 5.70 -5.79
N ARG A 193 -8.78 5.80 -6.05
CA ARG A 193 -9.47 7.07 -6.22
C ARG A 193 -10.37 7.23 -5.03
N ILE A 194 -10.17 8.30 -4.29
CA ILE A 194 -10.99 8.67 -3.15
C ILE A 194 -11.85 9.85 -3.59
N GLU A 195 -13.15 9.63 -3.66
CA GLU A 195 -14.15 10.67 -3.77
C GLU A 195 -14.68 11.03 -2.38
N TRP A 196 -15.28 12.21 -2.28
CA TRP A 196 -15.72 12.77 -1.01
C TRP A 196 -17.23 12.78 -0.90
N THR A 197 -17.76 12.35 0.25
CA THR A 197 -19.17 12.49 0.61
C THR A 197 -19.35 13.43 1.81
N ASP A 198 -20.52 14.05 1.87
CA ASP A 198 -21.00 14.86 3.00
C ASP A 198 -21.90 14.06 3.96
N GLU A 199 -22.11 12.76 3.69
CA GLU A 199 -22.91 11.89 4.56
C GLU A 199 -22.21 11.68 5.92
N ASP A 200 -22.98 11.84 7.00
CA ASP A 200 -22.55 11.62 8.40
C ASP A 200 -22.49 10.15 8.82
#